data_AF-A0A3N7EZQ9-F1
#
_entry.id   AF-A0A3N7EZQ9-F1
#
_cell.length_a   1.000
_cell.length_b   1.000
_cell.length_c   1.000
_cell.angle_alpha   90.00
_cell.angle_beta   90.00
_cell.angle_gamma   90.00
#
_symmetry.space_group_name_H-M   'P 1'
#
loop_
_entity.id
_entity.type
_entity.pdbx_description
1 polymer ?
#
loop_
_entity_poly.entity_id
_entity_poly.type
_entity_poly.pdbx_seq_one_letter_code
_entity_poly.pdbx_strand_id
1 'polypeptide(L)'
;MQDAEAIPALEAVLNDLSLHPIVRHEAAEALGAIGLESIVPLLKNSLTGDPAQEVRETCELALKRIEEMNATTSTVDGSSVAEKSPFLSVDPAAPASLSSSVDELRGFLLDEKRGMYERYGALFALRNHGGDGAVSAIVDSLAANSALLKHEFSGCLCFGPIAKQSCFSCPL
;
A
#
# COMPACT_ATOMS: atom_id res chain seq x y z
N MET A 1 -7.84 -0.08 12.36
CA MET A 1 -7.67 -1.05 13.46
C MET A 1 -6.17 -1.33 13.56
N GLN A 2 -5.53 -1.05 14.70
CA GLN A 2 -4.07 -1.20 14.91
C GLN A 2 -3.84 -1.82 16.29
N ASP A 3 -4.54 -2.92 16.57
CA ASP A 3 -4.54 -3.54 17.88
C ASP A 3 -3.36 -4.51 18.02
N ALA A 4 -2.48 -4.25 18.99
CA ALA A 4 -1.31 -5.07 19.26
C ALA A 4 -1.70 -6.48 19.77
N GLU A 5 -2.89 -6.65 20.35
CA GLU A 5 -3.36 -7.97 20.79
C GLU A 5 -3.64 -8.91 19.61
N ALA A 6 -3.78 -8.39 18.39
CA ALA A 6 -3.99 -9.18 17.18
C ALA A 6 -2.70 -9.84 16.64
N ILE A 7 -1.52 -9.40 17.09
CA ILE A 7 -0.22 -9.84 16.54
C ILE A 7 -0.07 -11.37 16.53
N PRO A 8 -0.36 -12.11 17.62
CA PRO A 8 -0.20 -13.57 17.61
C PRO A 8 -1.06 -14.26 16.55
N ALA A 9 -2.28 -13.76 16.32
CA ALA A 9 -3.17 -14.30 15.30
C ALA A 9 -2.66 -13.98 13.87
N LEU A 10 -2.19 -12.74 13.65
CA LEU A 10 -1.63 -12.31 12.37
C LEU A 10 -0.34 -13.06 12.02
N GLU A 11 0.52 -13.32 13.01
CA GLU A 11 1.73 -14.13 12.84
C GLU A 11 1.40 -15.58 12.46
N ALA A 12 0.37 -16.16 13.09
CA ALA A 12 -0.08 -17.50 12.74
C ALA A 12 -0.58 -17.57 11.28
N VAL A 13 -1.35 -16.57 10.84
CA VAL A 13 -1.85 -16.48 9.46
C VAL A 13 -0.69 -16.30 8.46
N LEU A 14 0.25 -15.41 8.73
CA LEU A 14 1.37 -15.13 7.84
C LEU A 14 2.30 -16.35 7.65
N ASN A 15 2.42 -17.20 8.67
CA ASN A 15 3.25 -18.40 8.60
C ASN A 15 2.53 -19.65 8.05
N ASP A 16 1.20 -19.59 7.85
CA ASP A 16 0.43 -20.73 7.36
C ASP A 16 0.42 -20.79 5.83
N LEU A 17 1.36 -21.56 5.28
CA LEU A 17 1.49 -21.79 3.84
C LEU A 17 0.33 -22.57 3.22
N SER A 18 -0.58 -23.14 4.03
CA SER A 18 -1.80 -23.78 3.51
C SER A 18 -2.88 -22.76 3.15
N LEU A 19 -2.80 -21.55 3.69
CA LEU A 19 -3.72 -20.46 3.36
C LEU A 19 -3.44 -19.89 1.98
N HIS A 20 -4.45 -19.27 1.40
CA HIS A 20 -4.30 -18.56 0.13
C HIS A 20 -3.33 -17.37 0.32
N PRO A 21 -2.41 -17.10 -0.63
CA PRO A 21 -1.46 -15.99 -0.54
C PRO A 21 -2.09 -14.65 -0.20
N ILE A 22 -3.31 -14.41 -0.68
CA ILE A 22 -4.00 -13.15 -0.39
C ILE A 22 -4.26 -12.96 1.11
N VAL A 23 -4.69 -14.02 1.80
CA VAL A 23 -4.95 -13.95 3.25
C VAL A 23 -3.66 -13.65 4.02
N ARG A 24 -2.52 -14.17 3.54
CA ARG A 24 -1.20 -13.88 4.13
C ARG A 24 -0.74 -12.45 3.84
N HIS A 25 -1.02 -11.90 2.65
CA HIS A 25 -0.72 -10.50 2.36
C HIS A 25 -1.50 -9.58 3.30
N GLU A 26 -2.80 -9.82 3.51
CA GLU A 26 -3.63 -9.01 4.41
C GLU A 26 -3.09 -9.04 5.85
N ALA A 27 -2.56 -10.19 6.28
CA ALA A 27 -1.89 -10.32 7.57
C ALA A 27 -0.58 -9.52 7.63
N ALA A 28 0.26 -9.59 6.60
CA ALA A 28 1.49 -8.80 6.51
C ALA A 28 1.23 -7.29 6.51
N GLU A 29 0.18 -6.85 5.79
CA GLU A 29 -0.26 -5.47 5.76
C GLU A 29 -0.77 -4.99 7.11
N ALA A 30 -1.61 -5.80 7.77
CA ALA A 30 -2.11 -5.50 9.12
C ALA A 30 -0.97 -5.39 10.14
N LEU A 31 0.05 -6.26 10.04
CA LEU A 31 1.27 -6.17 10.86
C LEU A 31 2.02 -4.85 10.59
N GLY A 32 2.23 -4.49 9.32
CA GLY A 32 2.81 -3.20 8.93
C GLY A 32 2.02 -1.98 9.45
N ALA A 33 0.69 -2.07 9.45
CA ALA A 33 -0.19 -1.05 10.01
C ALA A 33 -0.06 -0.92 11.54
N ILE A 34 0.14 -2.03 12.27
CA ILE A 34 0.38 -2.03 13.72
C ILE A 34 1.71 -1.34 14.04
N GLY A 35 2.76 -1.60 13.25
CA GLY A 35 3.97 -0.78 13.28
C GLY A 35 4.96 -1.08 14.41
N LEU A 36 4.87 -2.23 15.09
CA LEU A 36 5.78 -2.57 16.19
C LEU A 36 7.11 -3.15 15.70
N GLU A 37 8.23 -2.67 16.25
CA GLU A 37 9.58 -3.18 15.97
C GLU A 37 9.74 -4.68 16.25
N SER A 38 8.97 -5.23 17.20
CA SER A 38 9.01 -6.65 17.53
C SER A 38 8.64 -7.57 16.37
N ILE A 39 7.92 -7.09 15.36
CA ILE A 39 7.46 -7.89 14.21
C ILE A 39 8.44 -7.82 13.01
N VAL A 40 9.44 -6.94 13.06
CA VAL A 40 10.41 -6.76 11.97
C VAL A 40 11.14 -8.06 11.60
N PRO A 41 11.61 -8.90 12.55
CA PRO A 41 12.24 -10.16 12.21
C PRO A 41 11.31 -11.11 11.46
N LEU A 42 10.03 -11.16 11.84
CA LEU A 42 9.01 -11.97 11.17
C LEU A 42 8.81 -11.52 9.72
N LEU A 43 8.63 -10.22 9.50
CA LEU A 43 8.46 -9.67 8.15
C LEU A 43 9.70 -9.90 7.26
N LYS A 44 10.92 -9.80 7.80
CA LYS A 44 12.15 -10.12 7.07
C LYS A 44 12.24 -11.60 6.68
N ASN A 45 11.81 -12.49 7.57
CA ASN A 45 11.76 -13.91 7.28
C ASN A 45 10.76 -14.20 6.15
N SER A 46 9.54 -13.66 6.22
CA SER A 46 8.51 -13.84 5.18
C SER A 46 8.90 -13.18 3.85
N LEU A 47 9.59 -12.04 3.88
CA LEU A 47 10.13 -11.36 2.69
C LEU A 47 11.10 -12.25 1.90
N THR A 48 11.87 -13.10 2.57
CA THR A 48 12.85 -13.98 1.91
C THR A 48 12.33 -15.41 1.69
N GLY A 49 11.38 -15.85 2.53
CA GLY A 49 10.93 -17.24 2.59
C GLY A 49 9.54 -17.54 2.02
N ASP A 50 8.65 -16.55 1.88
CA ASP A 50 7.30 -16.83 1.35
C ASP A 50 7.37 -17.14 -0.16
N PRO A 51 6.73 -18.22 -0.64
CA PRO A 51 6.74 -18.58 -2.06
C PRO A 51 5.97 -17.58 -2.94
N ALA A 52 4.98 -16.89 -2.39
CA ALA A 52 4.14 -15.94 -3.12
C ALA A 52 4.80 -14.56 -3.21
N GLN A 53 4.83 -14.00 -4.42
CA GLN A 53 5.47 -12.70 -4.66
C GLN A 53 4.74 -11.58 -3.96
N GLU A 54 3.40 -11.60 -3.98
CA GLU A 54 2.53 -10.61 -3.35
C GLU A 54 2.76 -10.53 -1.83
N VAL A 55 3.00 -11.65 -1.16
CA VAL A 55 3.30 -11.65 0.28
C VAL A 55 4.66 -11.02 0.54
N ARG A 56 5.68 -11.37 -0.25
CA ARG A 56 7.02 -10.78 -0.14
C ARG A 56 7.00 -9.27 -0.37
N GLU A 57 6.32 -8.82 -1.43
CA GLU A 57 6.16 -7.40 -1.74
C GLU A 57 5.43 -6.66 -0.61
N THR A 58 4.38 -7.25 -0.03
CA THR A 58 3.68 -6.67 1.12
C THR A 58 4.58 -6.55 2.34
N CYS A 59 5.39 -7.58 2.64
CA CYS A 59 6.37 -7.52 3.72
C CYS A 59 7.40 -6.40 3.50
N GLU A 60 7.83 -6.15 2.26
CA GLU A 60 8.71 -5.02 1.93
C GLU A 60 8.05 -3.68 2.25
N LEU A 61 6.78 -3.51 1.86
CA LEU A 61 5.99 -2.29 2.16
C LEU A 61 5.85 -2.08 3.67
N ALA A 62 5.46 -3.13 4.39
CA ALA A 62 5.30 -3.12 5.84
C ALA A 62 6.59 -2.74 6.58
N LEU A 63 7.74 -3.27 6.15
CA LEU A 63 9.04 -2.95 6.73
C LEU A 63 9.40 -1.47 6.53
N LYS A 64 9.28 -0.95 5.30
CA LYS A 64 9.56 0.47 5.02
C LYS A 64 8.67 1.40 5.83
N ARG A 65 7.39 1.05 5.96
CA ARG A 65 6.43 1.80 6.79
C ARG A 65 6.86 1.85 8.26
N ILE A 66 7.28 0.72 8.84
CA ILE A 66 7.78 0.67 10.22
C ILE A 66 9.02 1.56 10.37
N GLU A 67 9.97 1.47 9.44
CA GLU A 67 11.20 2.29 9.44
C GLU A 67 10.87 3.78 9.43
N GLU A 68 9.95 4.23 8.57
CA GLU A 68 9.50 5.62 8.50
C GLU A 68 8.79 6.09 9.77
N MET A 69 7.92 5.25 10.33
CA MET A 69 7.24 5.55 11.61
C MET A 69 8.27 5.78 12.72
N ASN A 70 9.30 4.95 12.81
CA ASN A 70 10.34 5.09 13.84
C ASN A 70 11.25 6.30 13.58
N ALA A 71 11.56 6.62 12.32
CA ALA A 71 12.28 7.84 11.98
C ALA A 71 11.54 9.11 12.42
N THR A 72 10.21 9.16 12.23
CA THR A 72 9.39 10.32 12.64
C THR A 72 9.28 10.50 14.16
N THR A 73 9.32 9.42 14.95
CA THR A 73 9.33 9.51 16.42
C THR A 73 10.62 10.10 16.99
N SER A 74 11.72 10.06 16.23
CA SER A 74 13.03 10.58 16.66
C SER A 74 13.20 12.08 16.37
N THR A 75 12.38 12.67 15.50
CA THR A 75 12.39 14.10 15.17
C THR A 75 11.22 14.81 15.86
N VAL A 76 11.41 15.14 17.14
CA VAL A 76 10.49 16.04 17.86
C VAL A 76 10.79 17.48 17.44
N ASP A 77 10.42 17.84 16.22
CA ASP A 77 10.17 19.25 15.89
C ASP A 77 9.09 19.35 14.81
N GLY A 78 8.05 20.12 15.11
CA GLY A 78 6.81 20.13 14.35
C GLY A 78 6.98 20.73 12.97
N SER A 79 7.07 19.90 11.93
CA SER A 79 6.59 20.17 10.56
C SER A 79 6.92 19.01 9.62
N SER A 80 6.15 17.93 9.73
CA SER A 80 5.69 17.25 8.52
C SER A 80 4.29 16.78 8.83
N VAL A 81 3.31 17.55 8.36
CA VAL A 81 1.97 17.02 8.21
C VAL A 81 2.15 15.90 7.18
N ALA A 82 2.35 14.67 7.64
CA ALA A 82 1.97 13.52 6.84
C ALA A 82 0.49 13.78 6.56
N GLU A 83 0.23 14.37 5.39
CA GLU A 83 -1.09 14.76 4.93
C GLU A 83 -1.97 13.55 5.15
N LYS A 84 -2.79 13.61 6.22
CA LYS A 84 -3.74 12.53 6.51
C LYS A 84 -4.52 12.38 5.22
N SER A 85 -4.43 11.19 4.61
CA SER A 85 -5.07 10.97 3.33
C SER A 85 -6.52 11.44 3.44
N PRO A 86 -7.10 12.05 2.39
CA PRO A 86 -8.49 12.52 2.43
C PRO A 86 -9.49 11.39 2.76
N PHE A 87 -9.03 10.14 2.77
CA PHE A 87 -9.79 8.92 2.97
C PHE A 87 -9.61 8.30 4.36
N LEU A 88 -8.78 8.91 5.22
CA LEU A 88 -8.50 8.44 6.58
C LEU A 88 -8.07 6.96 6.62
N SER A 89 -7.48 6.47 5.54
CA SER A 89 -6.99 5.10 5.39
C SER A 89 -5.59 4.96 6.00
N VAL A 90 -5.29 3.75 6.48
CA VAL A 90 -3.92 3.37 6.83
C VAL A 90 -3.31 2.75 5.59
N ASP A 91 -2.59 3.55 4.81
CA ASP A 91 -2.05 3.10 3.52
C ASP A 91 -0.71 2.33 3.71
N PRO A 92 -0.45 1.25 2.95
CA PRO A 92 0.81 0.50 3.02
C PRO A 92 2.08 1.33 2.73
N ALA A 93 1.95 2.40 1.95
CA ALA A 93 3.04 3.32 1.63
C ALA A 93 2.56 4.77 1.75
N ALA A 94 3.48 5.67 2.12
CA ALA A 94 3.20 7.09 2.07
C ALA A 94 2.93 7.54 0.63
N PRO A 95 1.94 8.42 0.37
CA PRO A 95 1.73 8.97 -0.96
C PRO A 95 2.99 9.72 -1.41
N ALA A 96 3.35 9.55 -2.69
CA ALA A 96 4.40 10.34 -3.31
C ALA A 96 4.08 11.84 -3.17
N SER A 97 5.12 12.66 -3.08
CA SER A 97 5.01 14.10 -2.82
C SER A 97 3.93 14.77 -3.69
N LEU A 98 3.02 15.53 -3.07
CA LEU A 98 1.86 16.16 -3.71
C LEU A 98 2.20 17.16 -4.83
N SER A 99 3.47 17.50 -5.00
CA SER A 99 3.95 18.40 -6.06
C SER A 99 4.21 17.70 -7.40
N SER A 100 4.12 16.37 -7.48
CA SER A 100 4.31 15.63 -8.73
C SER A 100 3.06 15.73 -9.62
N SER A 101 3.27 15.97 -10.92
CA SER A 101 2.19 16.00 -11.90
C SER A 101 1.60 14.61 -12.14
N VAL A 102 0.34 14.53 -12.62
CA VAL A 102 -0.34 13.26 -12.93
C VAL A 102 0.47 12.42 -13.91
N ASP A 103 1.12 13.03 -14.90
CA ASP A 103 1.94 12.34 -15.89
C ASP A 103 3.21 11.71 -15.28
N GLU A 104 3.86 12.40 -14.35
CA GLU A 104 5.02 11.87 -13.62
C GLU A 104 4.63 10.72 -12.70
N LEU A 105 3.52 10.88 -11.96
CA LEU A 105 2.99 9.83 -11.10
C LEU A 105 2.57 8.59 -11.90
N ARG A 106 1.96 8.77 -13.08
CA ARG A 106 1.68 7.69 -14.02
C ARG A 106 2.97 7.00 -14.46
N GLY A 107 4.00 7.77 -14.78
CA GLY A 107 5.33 7.24 -15.13
C GLY A 107 5.90 6.36 -14.03
N PHE A 108 5.83 6.80 -12.77
CA PHE A 108 6.30 6.01 -11.62
C PHE A 108 5.48 4.75 -11.39
N LEU A 109 4.14 4.82 -11.48
CA LEU A 109 3.25 3.68 -11.28
C LEU A 109 3.49 2.55 -12.30
N LEU A 110 3.74 2.93 -13.55
CA LEU A 110 3.91 1.98 -14.67
C LEU A 110 5.36 1.50 -14.87
N ASP A 111 6.33 2.08 -14.18
CA ASP A 111 7.74 1.69 -14.30
C ASP A 111 8.04 0.39 -13.52
N GLU A 112 8.12 -0.73 -14.24
CA GLU A 112 8.42 -2.05 -13.66
C GLU A 112 9.84 -2.16 -13.09
N LYS A 113 10.73 -1.19 -13.35
CA LYS A 113 12.08 -1.17 -12.76
C LYS A 113 12.11 -0.56 -11.37
N ARG A 114 11.03 0.11 -10.95
CA ARG A 114 10.92 0.72 -9.61
C ARG A 114 10.46 -0.29 -8.58
N GLY A 115 10.84 -0.03 -7.33
CA GLY A 115 10.38 -0.84 -6.19
C GLY A 115 8.89 -0.65 -5.95
N MET A 116 8.23 -1.65 -5.37
CA MET A 116 6.77 -1.59 -5.13
C MET A 116 6.37 -0.41 -4.25
N TYR A 117 7.21 -0.03 -3.28
CA TYR A 117 6.96 1.12 -2.41
C TYR A 117 6.76 2.43 -3.18
N GLU A 118 7.62 2.72 -4.16
CA GLU A 118 7.51 3.94 -4.97
C GLU A 118 6.27 3.91 -5.86
N ARG A 119 5.95 2.73 -6.41
CA ARG A 119 4.77 2.53 -7.26
C ARG A 119 3.48 2.69 -6.45
N TYR A 120 3.45 2.19 -5.21
CA TYR A 120 2.36 2.38 -4.26
C TYR A 120 2.21 3.84 -3.83
N GLY A 121 3.33 4.52 -3.55
CA GLY A 121 3.31 5.95 -3.28
C GLY A 121 2.70 6.74 -4.44
N ALA A 122 3.05 6.40 -5.68
CA ALA A 122 2.46 7.01 -6.87
C ALA A 122 0.96 6.70 -7.01
N LEU A 123 0.55 5.44 -6.76
CA LEU A 123 -0.86 5.03 -6.75
C LEU A 123 -1.69 5.84 -5.75
N PHE A 124 -1.22 5.97 -4.51
CA PHE A 124 -1.92 6.73 -3.47
C PHE A 124 -1.89 8.23 -3.73
N ALA A 125 -0.82 8.78 -4.30
CA ALA A 125 -0.77 10.17 -4.74
C ALA A 125 -1.79 10.45 -5.86
N LEU A 126 -1.90 9.56 -6.86
CA LEU A 126 -2.93 9.65 -7.91
C LEU A 126 -4.33 9.55 -7.33
N ARG A 127 -4.56 8.61 -6.40
CA ARG A 127 -5.84 8.46 -5.69
C ARG A 127 -6.21 9.74 -4.93
N ASN A 128 -5.25 10.34 -4.24
CA ASN A 128 -5.45 11.56 -3.47
C ASN A 128 -5.64 12.80 -4.37
N HIS A 129 -5.01 12.82 -5.56
CA HIS A 129 -5.18 13.89 -6.55
C HIS A 129 -6.57 13.87 -7.20
N GLY A 130 -7.05 12.70 -7.61
CA GLY A 130 -8.34 12.53 -8.30
C GLY A 130 -8.37 13.10 -9.72
N GLY A 131 -9.56 13.11 -10.34
CA GLY A 131 -9.76 13.60 -11.71
C GLY A 131 -9.44 12.58 -12.81
N ASP A 132 -9.94 12.85 -14.02
CA ASP A 132 -9.96 11.88 -15.13
C ASP A 132 -8.58 11.37 -15.54
N GLY A 133 -7.57 12.25 -15.52
CA GLY A 133 -6.18 11.86 -15.80
C GLY A 133 -5.61 10.89 -14.77
N ALA A 134 -5.91 11.09 -13.50
CA ALA A 134 -5.46 10.20 -12.44
C ALA A 134 -6.19 8.85 -12.51
N VAL A 135 -7.50 8.86 -12.81
CA VAL A 135 -8.27 7.63 -13.05
C VAL A 135 -7.69 6.84 -14.22
N SER A 136 -7.39 7.50 -15.34
CA SER A 136 -6.78 6.84 -16.50
C SER A 136 -5.43 6.21 -16.15
N ALA A 137 -4.57 6.93 -15.41
CA ALA A 137 -3.28 6.41 -14.98
C ALA A 137 -3.40 5.17 -14.06
N ILE A 138 -4.38 5.19 -13.14
CA ILE A 138 -4.65 4.07 -12.25
C ILE A 138 -5.22 2.87 -13.04
N VAL A 139 -6.12 3.11 -13.99
CA VAL A 139 -6.66 2.06 -14.88
C VAL A 139 -5.56 1.42 -15.73
N ASP A 140 -4.62 2.20 -16.26
CA ASP A 140 -3.50 1.68 -17.05
C ASP A 140 -2.62 0.71 -16.23
N SER A 141 -2.57 0.87 -14.90
CA SER A 141 -1.83 -0.04 -14.01
C SER A 141 -2.44 -1.44 -13.92
N LEU A 142 -3.72 -1.63 -14.32
CA LEU A 142 -4.32 -2.97 -14.45
C LEU A 142 -3.62 -3.84 -15.49
N ALA A 143 -2.95 -3.22 -16.47
CA ALA A 143 -2.14 -3.93 -17.45
C ALA A 143 -0.77 -4.35 -16.90
N ALA A 144 -0.34 -3.86 -15.73
CA ALA A 144 0.93 -4.21 -15.13
C ALA A 144 0.99 -5.68 -14.70
N ASN A 145 2.18 -6.26 -14.62
CA ASN A 145 2.35 -7.68 -14.31
C ASN A 145 2.31 -8.02 -12.80
N SER A 146 1.89 -7.09 -11.94
CA SER A 146 1.80 -7.31 -10.49
C SER A 146 0.38 -7.65 -10.06
N ALA A 147 0.19 -8.83 -9.46
CA ALA A 147 -1.08 -9.24 -8.86
C ALA A 147 -1.46 -8.33 -7.67
N LEU A 148 -0.46 -7.84 -6.95
CA LEU A 148 -0.60 -6.97 -5.79
C LEU A 148 -1.14 -5.58 -6.19
N LEU A 149 -0.59 -4.95 -7.23
CA LEU A 149 -1.14 -3.68 -7.76
C LEU A 149 -2.58 -3.81 -8.26
N LYS A 150 -2.93 -4.97 -8.84
CA LYS A 150 -4.31 -5.25 -9.30
C LYS A 150 -5.28 -5.41 -8.13
N HIS A 151 -4.83 -5.99 -7.01
CA HIS A 151 -5.62 -6.10 -5.79
C HIS A 151 -5.90 -4.71 -5.19
N GLU A 152 -4.86 -3.89 -5.04
CA GLU A 152 -5.00 -2.55 -4.47
C GLU A 152 -5.78 -1.58 -5.33
N PHE A 153 -5.77 -1.76 -6.65
CA PHE A 153 -6.68 -1.05 -7.54
C PHE A 153 -8.15 -1.24 -7.12
N SER A 154 -8.52 -2.47 -6.75
CA SER A 154 -9.87 -2.80 -6.28
C SER A 154 -10.20 -2.04 -4.99
N GLY A 155 -9.24 -1.99 -4.05
CA GLY A 155 -9.37 -1.22 -2.81
C GLY A 155 -9.48 0.30 -3.04
N CYS A 156 -8.64 0.87 -3.91
CA CYS A 156 -8.63 2.29 -4.25
C CYS A 156 -9.93 2.77 -4.92
N LEU A 157 -10.57 1.95 -5.76
CA LEU A 157 -11.87 2.27 -6.35
C LEU A 157 -13.04 2.09 -5.37
N CYS A 158 -12.98 1.07 -4.50
CA CYS A 158 -14.09 0.76 -3.59
C CYS A 158 -14.18 1.70 -2.39
N PHE A 159 -13.05 2.25 -1.92
CA PHE A 159 -13.00 3.10 -0.72
C PHE A 159 -12.55 4.55 -0.98
N GLY A 160 -12.21 4.90 -2.22
CA GLY A 160 -11.87 6.26 -2.63
C GLY A 160 -13.03 7.02 -3.32
N PRO A 161 -12.98 8.37 -3.37
CA PRO A 161 -13.95 9.26 -4.03
C PRO A 161 -13.96 9.11 -5.54
N ILE A 162 -13.06 8.31 -6.11
CA ILE A 162 -13.06 7.92 -7.52
C ILE A 162 -14.41 7.28 -7.89
N ALA A 163 -15.04 6.55 -6.96
CA ALA A 163 -16.37 5.99 -7.14
C ALA A 163 -17.46 7.04 -7.43
N LYS A 164 -17.32 8.31 -7.00
CA LYS A 164 -18.32 9.35 -7.26
C LYS A 164 -18.27 9.91 -8.69
N GLN A 165 -17.17 9.78 -9.41
CA GLN A 165 -17.05 10.28 -10.80
C GLN A 165 -17.24 9.16 -11.83
N SER A 166 -16.84 7.91 -11.54
CA SER A 166 -16.94 6.81 -12.51
C SER A 166 -18.31 6.10 -12.53
N CYS A 167 -19.09 6.15 -11.45
CA CYS A 167 -20.39 5.47 -11.39
C CYS A 167 -21.51 6.12 -12.23
N PHE A 168 -21.29 7.28 -12.85
CA PHE A 168 -22.30 7.91 -13.72
C PHE A 168 -22.22 7.50 -15.20
N SER A 169 -21.27 6.65 -15.61
CA SER A 169 -21.03 6.39 -17.04
C SER A 169 -20.88 4.92 -17.47
N CYS A 170 -21.10 3.93 -16.59
CA CYS A 170 -21.18 2.53 -17.04
C CYS A 170 -22.64 2.17 -17.38
N PRO A 171 -22.97 1.85 -18.64
CA PRO A 171 -24.25 1.21 -18.97
C PRO A 171 -24.25 -0.21 -18.40
N LEU A 172 -25.37 -0.57 -17.77
CA LEU A 172 -25.72 -1.93 -17.34
C LEU A 172 -25.67 -2.93 -18.50
#